data_AF-A0AAV4P1F6-F1
#
_entry.id   AF-A0AAV4P1F6-F1
#
_cell.length_a   1.000
_cell.length_b   1.000
_cell.length_c   1.000
_cell.angle_alpha   90.00
_cell.angle_beta   90.00
_cell.angle_gamma   90.00
#
_symmetry.space_group_name_H-M   'P 1'
#
loop_
_entity.id
_entity.type
_entity.pdbx_description
1 polymer ?
#
loop_
_entity_poly.entity_id
_entity_poly.type
_entity_poly.pdbx_seq_one_letter_code
_entity_poly.pdbx_strand_id
1 'polypeptide(L)'
;MTSTFDADSRHCPSCKAEIKIEPTDDEIRGLEEDSRLRVLKSFENSIWNQHSRYGILRRTLRHLNTSIENTIDKPGKYLMVEDISNFFIVGKFTEFVGNLMKKKLSDKLRLEDRVSHTDLYLRTKGRDISVFRKWCLDKYSSPQFAVIFFWILLLNIVPIVGEFTVLILEKLHFHSEEKFEKEFVLFEALNVIPMIWYAFDTFFLIAGLGCGQFFHYHGNKIDFIVTIVAVVQFIIDVVVIAAFPTNYDFAIIYVLFAMSCVRLLRLFLSISFHSSFCVVFAFITDEVSSVIYNAYDFGIGFITANEKVAQKATKIIDYEPSADMVQYRAERNVARVNNLSMITLKPITCADTILKVSNND
;
A
#
# COMPACT_ATOMS: atom_id res chain seq x y z
N MET A 1 18.71 55.97 -48.15
CA MET A 1 19.10 54.79 -48.95
C MET A 1 19.20 53.61 -48.00
N THR A 2 18.11 52.88 -47.88
CA THR A 2 18.00 51.66 -47.07
C THR A 2 18.63 50.52 -47.85
N SER A 3 19.78 50.03 -47.39
CA SER A 3 20.37 48.79 -47.91
C SER A 3 19.52 47.62 -47.41
N THR A 4 18.70 47.08 -48.29
CA THR A 4 18.08 45.76 -48.12
C THR A 4 19.20 44.73 -48.06
N PHE A 5 19.35 44.09 -46.89
CA PHE A 5 20.25 42.95 -46.72
C PHE A 5 19.60 41.78 -47.49
N ASP A 6 20.10 41.49 -48.69
CA ASP A 6 19.74 40.30 -49.45
C ASP A 6 20.30 39.07 -48.72
N ALA A 7 19.44 38.40 -47.96
CA ALA A 7 19.74 37.18 -47.22
C ALA A 7 20.09 35.96 -48.10
N ASP A 8 19.97 36.10 -49.43
CA ASP A 8 20.23 35.02 -50.40
C ASP A 8 21.65 35.02 -50.99
N SER A 9 22.52 35.95 -50.58
CA SER A 9 23.91 35.94 -51.06
C SER A 9 24.73 34.90 -50.29
N ARG A 10 24.90 33.70 -50.87
CA ARG A 10 25.91 32.69 -50.43
C ARG A 10 27.37 33.20 -50.54
N HIS A 11 27.58 34.49 -50.75
CA HIS A 11 28.88 35.08 -51.01
C HIS A 11 29.07 36.34 -50.18
N CYS A 12 30.22 36.47 -49.55
CA CYS A 12 30.53 37.65 -48.74
C CYS A 12 30.55 38.91 -49.64
N PRO A 13 29.83 39.99 -49.26
CA PRO A 13 29.72 41.19 -50.10
C PRO A 13 31.06 41.93 -50.31
N SER A 14 32.05 41.70 -49.44
CA SER A 14 33.37 42.34 -49.53
C SER A 14 34.38 41.57 -50.37
N CYS A 15 34.31 40.24 -50.43
CA CYS A 15 35.33 39.41 -51.10
C CYS A 15 34.78 38.41 -52.12
N LYS A 16 33.45 38.32 -52.29
CA LYS A 16 32.77 37.36 -53.17
C LYS A 16 33.19 35.90 -52.93
N ALA A 17 33.75 35.57 -51.77
CA ALA A 17 34.04 34.20 -51.40
C ALA A 17 32.73 33.52 -51.00
N GLU A 18 32.54 32.27 -51.43
CA GLU A 18 31.39 31.45 -51.04
C GLU A 18 31.44 31.25 -49.52
N ILE A 19 30.42 31.76 -48.82
CA ILE A 19 30.24 31.52 -47.40
C ILE A 19 29.78 30.07 -47.30
N LYS A 20 30.66 29.18 -46.82
CA LYS A 20 30.22 27.86 -46.36
C LYS A 20 29.33 28.09 -45.14
N ILE A 21 28.02 28.07 -45.36
CA ILE A 21 26.98 28.20 -44.33
C ILE A 21 26.75 26.86 -43.61
N GLU A 22 27.32 25.77 -44.12
CA GLU A 22 27.28 24.48 -43.46
C GLU A 22 28.14 24.52 -42.18
N PRO A 23 27.53 24.35 -41.00
CA PRO A 23 28.27 24.35 -39.75
C PRO A 23 29.29 23.21 -39.74
N THR A 24 30.46 23.47 -39.17
CA THR A 24 31.47 22.43 -38.97
C THR A 24 30.96 21.37 -38.00
N ASP A 25 31.49 20.13 -38.07
CA ASP A 25 31.09 19.05 -37.16
C ASP A 25 31.24 19.43 -35.66
N ASP A 26 32.20 20.31 -35.35
CA ASP A 26 32.43 20.83 -34.00
C ASP A 26 31.34 21.82 -33.58
N GLU A 27 30.90 22.69 -34.49
CA GLU A 27 29.79 23.61 -34.28
C GLU A 27 28.45 22.87 -34.17
N ILE A 28 28.23 21.83 -34.98
CA ILE A 28 27.06 20.95 -34.89
C ILE A 28 27.01 20.31 -33.50
N ARG A 29 28.12 19.74 -33.02
CA ARG A 29 28.19 19.18 -31.66
C ARG A 29 27.90 20.22 -30.58
N GLY A 30 28.38 21.45 -30.74
CA GLY A 30 28.08 22.56 -29.84
C GLY A 30 26.60 22.93 -29.84
N LEU A 31 25.98 23.02 -31.01
CA LEU A 31 24.56 23.33 -31.17
C LEU A 31 23.66 22.20 -30.63
N GLU A 32 24.04 20.94 -30.82
CA GLU A 32 23.33 19.78 -30.26
C GLU A 32 23.37 19.80 -28.72
N GLU A 33 24.51 20.12 -28.13
CA GLU A 33 24.66 20.19 -26.68
C GLU A 33 23.92 21.38 -26.06
N ASP A 34 23.95 22.56 -26.70
CA ASP A 34 23.13 23.71 -26.27
C ASP A 34 21.63 23.39 -26.36
N SER A 35 21.21 22.77 -27.47
CA SER A 35 19.83 22.31 -27.66
C SER A 35 19.40 21.36 -26.55
N ARG A 36 20.26 20.39 -26.18
CA ARG A 36 20.03 19.44 -25.09
C ARG A 36 19.81 20.15 -23.76
N LEU A 37 20.68 21.09 -23.40
CA LEU A 37 20.59 21.84 -22.15
C LEU A 37 19.32 22.69 -22.09
N ARG A 38 18.94 23.35 -23.18
CA ARG A 38 17.69 24.13 -23.26
C ARG A 38 16.45 23.25 -23.10
N VAL A 39 16.48 22.04 -23.66
CA VAL A 39 15.39 21.06 -23.50
C VAL A 39 15.25 20.63 -22.04
N LEU A 40 16.36 20.26 -21.40
CA LEU A 40 16.35 19.85 -19.99
C LEU A 40 15.84 20.98 -19.08
N LYS A 41 16.25 22.23 -19.35
CA LYS A 41 15.75 23.41 -18.63
C LYS A 41 14.27 23.69 -18.88
N SER A 42 13.79 23.51 -20.11
CA SER A 42 12.37 23.63 -20.44
C SER A 42 11.53 22.55 -19.75
N PHE A 43 12.06 21.33 -19.69
CA PHE A 43 11.45 20.21 -18.99
C PHE A 43 11.34 20.47 -17.48
N GLU A 44 12.42 20.93 -16.85
CA GLU A 44 12.44 21.34 -15.43
C GLU A 44 11.41 22.45 -15.14
N ASN A 45 11.39 23.50 -15.97
CA ASN A 45 10.40 24.57 -15.87
C ASN A 45 8.96 24.06 -16.01
N SER A 46 8.72 23.06 -16.86
CA SER A 46 7.40 22.44 -16.99
C SER A 46 6.98 21.76 -15.69
N ILE A 47 7.87 21.01 -15.03
CA ILE A 47 7.56 20.29 -13.80
C ILE A 47 7.30 21.26 -12.65
N TRP A 48 8.12 22.31 -12.51
CA TRP A 48 7.88 23.36 -11.51
C TRP A 48 6.53 24.05 -11.70
N ASN A 49 6.16 24.36 -12.94
CA ASN A 49 4.84 24.91 -13.25
C ASN A 49 3.71 23.94 -12.94
N GLN A 50 3.95 22.64 -13.07
CA GLN A 50 2.94 21.63 -12.72
C GLN A 50 2.79 21.47 -11.21
N HIS A 51 3.89 21.51 -10.45
CA HIS A 51 3.83 21.53 -9.00
C HIS A 51 3.07 22.76 -8.48
N SER A 52 3.30 23.94 -9.07
CA SER A 52 2.63 25.17 -8.62
C SER A 52 1.15 25.27 -9.02
N ARG A 53 0.73 24.65 -10.13
CA ARG A 53 -0.65 24.77 -10.65
C ARG A 53 -1.52 23.53 -10.52
N TYR A 54 -0.95 22.35 -10.71
CA TYR A 54 -1.67 21.07 -10.81
C TYR A 54 -1.44 20.14 -9.61
N GLY A 55 -0.66 20.59 -8.62
CA GLY A 55 -0.54 19.90 -7.34
C GLY A 55 0.26 18.59 -7.39
N ILE A 56 1.22 18.45 -8.30
CA ILE A 56 2.17 17.32 -8.25
C ILE A 56 2.82 17.28 -6.87
N LEU A 57 2.83 16.09 -6.24
CA LEU A 57 3.45 15.88 -4.94
C LEU A 57 4.92 16.37 -4.91
N ARG A 58 5.31 17.02 -3.81
CA ARG A 58 6.68 17.54 -3.60
C ARG A 58 7.76 16.46 -3.73
N ARG A 59 7.46 15.22 -3.35
CA ARG A 59 8.36 14.06 -3.51
C ARG A 59 8.62 13.75 -5.00
N THR A 60 7.57 13.78 -5.82
CA THR A 60 7.65 13.57 -7.28
C THR A 60 8.49 14.66 -7.94
N LEU A 61 8.26 15.93 -7.58
CA LEU A 61 9.10 17.05 -8.05
C LEU A 61 10.58 16.82 -7.74
N ARG A 62 10.90 16.44 -6.49
CA ARG A 62 12.29 16.21 -6.07
C ARG A 62 12.94 15.10 -6.89
N HIS A 63 12.27 13.98 -7.09
CA HIS A 63 12.81 12.86 -7.86
C HIS A 63 13.02 13.20 -9.34
N LEU A 64 12.07 13.90 -9.96
CA LEU A 64 12.21 14.36 -11.34
C LEU A 64 13.36 15.37 -11.48
N ASN A 65 13.46 16.37 -10.60
CA ASN A 65 14.55 17.35 -10.64
C ASN A 65 15.92 16.70 -10.44
N THR A 66 16.08 15.81 -9.47
CA THR A 66 17.33 15.06 -9.29
C THR A 66 17.67 14.20 -10.51
N SER A 67 16.67 13.64 -11.20
CA SER A 67 16.90 12.89 -12.44
C SER A 67 17.35 13.79 -13.59
N ILE A 68 16.83 15.02 -13.66
CA ILE A 68 17.25 16.02 -14.64
C ILE A 68 18.68 16.49 -14.36
N GLU A 69 18.99 16.85 -13.11
CA GLU A 69 20.33 17.26 -12.66
C GLU A 69 21.37 16.18 -13.03
N ASN A 70 21.09 14.92 -12.67
CA ASN A 70 21.95 13.78 -13.02
C ASN A 70 22.12 13.55 -14.54
N THR A 71 21.18 14.06 -15.35
CA THR A 71 21.23 13.98 -16.81
C THR A 71 21.95 15.18 -17.41
N ILE A 72 21.86 16.36 -16.79
CA ILE A 72 22.62 17.55 -17.19
C ILE A 72 24.12 17.25 -17.13
N ASP A 73 24.58 16.58 -16.07
CA ASP A 73 25.99 16.22 -15.85
C ASP A 73 26.55 15.22 -16.87
N LYS A 74 25.69 14.54 -17.65
CA LYS A 74 26.08 13.51 -18.63
C LYS A 74 25.98 14.06 -20.06
N PRO A 75 27.11 14.35 -20.74
CA PRO A 75 27.10 14.92 -22.09
C PRO A 75 26.44 13.96 -23.09
N GLY A 76 25.67 14.50 -24.04
CA GLY A 76 24.96 13.72 -25.06
C GLY A 76 23.80 12.84 -24.55
N LYS A 77 23.56 12.78 -23.22
CA LYS A 77 22.46 12.00 -22.65
C LYS A 77 21.21 12.88 -22.49
N TYR A 78 20.08 12.35 -22.95
CA TYR A 78 18.75 12.92 -22.75
C TYR A 78 18.01 12.12 -21.69
N LEU A 79 17.04 12.76 -21.06
CA LEU A 79 16.20 12.11 -20.07
C LEU A 79 15.24 11.15 -20.76
N MET A 80 15.47 9.85 -20.61
CA MET A 80 14.66 8.80 -21.22
C MET A 80 13.77 8.10 -20.18
N VAL A 81 12.70 7.46 -20.64
CA VAL A 81 11.78 6.71 -19.76
C VAL A 81 12.51 5.64 -18.94
N GLU A 82 13.51 4.99 -19.54
CA GLU A 82 14.30 3.94 -18.90
C GLU A 82 15.02 4.43 -17.64
N ASP A 83 15.52 5.68 -17.66
CA ASP A 83 16.24 6.27 -16.53
C ASP A 83 15.36 6.48 -15.30
N ILE A 84 14.04 6.49 -15.52
CA ILE A 84 13.06 6.83 -14.50
C ILE A 84 12.08 5.70 -14.25
N SER A 85 12.13 4.64 -15.07
CA SER A 85 11.24 3.47 -15.05
C SER A 85 11.09 2.85 -13.67
N ASN A 86 12.15 2.85 -12.85
CA ASN A 86 12.12 2.34 -11.48
C ASN A 86 11.09 3.05 -10.57
N PHE A 87 10.75 4.31 -10.84
CA PHE A 87 9.75 5.07 -10.09
C PHE A 87 8.31 4.80 -10.56
N PHE A 88 8.14 4.13 -11.70
CA PHE A 88 6.83 3.72 -12.25
C PHE A 88 6.43 2.30 -11.84
N ILE A 89 7.38 1.48 -11.40
CA ILE A 89 7.12 0.06 -11.12
C ILE A 89 6.43 -0.06 -9.77
N VAL A 90 5.12 -0.26 -9.83
CA VAL A 90 4.33 -0.77 -8.72
C VAL A 90 4.68 -2.25 -8.55
N GLY A 91 5.10 -2.65 -7.35
CA GLY A 91 5.45 -4.04 -7.08
C GLY A 91 4.26 -5.00 -7.32
N LYS A 92 4.54 -6.24 -7.72
CA LYS A 92 3.48 -7.26 -7.92
C LYS A 92 2.62 -7.48 -6.66
N PHE A 93 3.22 -7.33 -5.47
CA PHE A 93 2.51 -7.40 -4.20
C PHE A 93 1.53 -6.24 -4.03
N THR A 94 1.96 -5.00 -4.28
CA THR A 94 1.09 -3.81 -4.17
C THR A 94 -0.05 -3.84 -5.19
N GLU A 95 0.21 -4.36 -6.40
CA GLU A 95 -0.83 -4.60 -7.40
C GLU A 95 -1.82 -5.70 -6.98
N PHE A 96 -1.31 -6.82 -6.45
CA PHE A 96 -2.14 -7.90 -5.92
C PHE A 96 -3.05 -7.42 -4.79
N VAL A 97 -2.50 -6.66 -3.83
CA VAL A 97 -3.27 -6.10 -2.72
C VAL A 97 -4.29 -5.09 -3.25
N GLY A 98 -3.92 -4.22 -4.20
CA GLY A 98 -4.86 -3.29 -4.85
C GLY A 98 -6.00 -3.99 -5.61
N ASN A 99 -5.72 -5.10 -6.28
CA ASN A 99 -6.73 -5.90 -6.98
C ASN A 99 -7.63 -6.69 -6.00
N LEU A 100 -7.07 -7.22 -4.92
CA LEU A 100 -7.82 -7.83 -3.82
C LEU A 100 -8.79 -6.80 -3.20
N MET A 101 -8.32 -5.56 -3.02
CA MET A 101 -9.12 -4.44 -2.53
C MET A 101 -10.28 -4.09 -3.48
N LYS A 102 -10.00 -3.86 -4.76
CA LYS A 102 -11.04 -3.53 -5.75
C LYS A 102 -12.14 -4.60 -5.82
N LYS A 103 -11.75 -5.88 -5.80
CA LYS A 103 -12.67 -7.00 -6.09
C LYS A 103 -13.41 -7.56 -4.88
N LYS A 104 -12.82 -7.50 -3.67
CA LYS A 104 -13.44 -8.08 -2.45
C LYS A 104 -13.88 -7.03 -1.45
N LEU A 105 -13.31 -5.84 -1.48
CA LEU A 105 -13.47 -4.85 -0.42
C LEU A 105 -14.47 -3.76 -0.79
N SER A 106 -14.50 -3.27 -2.04
CA SER A 106 -15.55 -2.33 -2.51
C SER A 106 -16.98 -2.89 -2.33
N ASP A 107 -17.16 -4.18 -2.63
CA ASP A 107 -18.47 -4.83 -2.58
C ASP A 107 -18.85 -5.37 -1.18
N LYS A 108 -17.87 -5.57 -0.28
CA LYS A 108 -18.13 -5.96 1.13
C LYS A 108 -18.00 -4.82 2.15
N LEU A 109 -17.28 -3.73 1.83
CA LEU A 109 -17.22 -2.49 2.62
C LEU A 109 -18.24 -1.45 2.17
N ARG A 110 -19.06 -1.74 1.15
CA ARG A 110 -20.39 -1.13 1.09
C ARG A 110 -21.16 -1.54 2.35
N LEU A 111 -21.01 -0.72 3.37
CA LEU A 111 -22.11 -0.12 4.12
C LEU A 111 -22.99 -0.98 5.05
N GLU A 112 -22.70 -2.25 5.31
CA GLU A 112 -23.44 -2.99 6.35
C GLU A 112 -22.48 -3.73 7.30
N ASP A 113 -22.07 -3.04 8.39
CA ASP A 113 -22.24 -3.53 9.77
C ASP A 113 -21.25 -2.95 10.82
N ARG A 114 -20.20 -2.20 10.46
CA ARG A 114 -19.26 -1.62 11.45
C ARG A 114 -19.10 -0.10 11.49
N VAL A 115 -19.88 0.63 10.71
CA VAL A 115 -20.30 1.99 11.10
C VAL A 115 -21.01 1.94 12.49
N SER A 116 -21.45 0.76 12.92
CA SER A 116 -22.09 0.51 14.22
C SER A 116 -21.24 0.80 15.46
N HIS A 117 -19.91 0.62 15.51
CA HIS A 117 -19.18 0.83 16.78
C HIS A 117 -18.93 2.31 17.09
N THR A 118 -18.55 3.09 16.08
CA THR A 118 -18.35 4.53 16.21
C THR A 118 -19.69 5.25 16.35
N ASP A 119 -20.72 4.84 15.60
CA ASP A 119 -22.06 5.39 15.75
C ASP A 119 -22.72 4.93 17.05
N LEU A 120 -22.50 3.69 17.51
CA LEU A 120 -22.92 3.30 18.87
C LEU A 120 -22.18 4.16 19.88
N TYR A 121 -20.84 4.29 19.84
CA TYR A 121 -20.08 5.15 20.76
C TYR A 121 -20.61 6.58 20.79
N LEU A 122 -20.89 7.17 19.63
CA LEU A 122 -21.46 8.51 19.52
C LEU A 122 -22.91 8.56 20.08
N ARG A 123 -23.71 7.53 19.84
CA ARG A 123 -25.09 7.39 20.33
C ARG A 123 -25.17 7.07 21.83
N THR A 124 -24.20 6.35 22.40
CA THR A 124 -24.08 6.10 23.85
C THR A 124 -23.41 7.26 24.57
N LYS A 125 -22.52 8.03 23.92
CA LYS A 125 -21.96 9.27 24.48
C LYS A 125 -23.03 10.33 24.72
N GLY A 126 -24.16 10.27 24.02
CA GLY A 126 -25.36 11.07 24.25
C GLY A 126 -26.29 10.58 25.37
N ARG A 127 -25.95 9.49 26.09
CA ARG A 127 -26.73 8.98 27.24
C ARG A 127 -25.95 9.15 28.55
N ASP A 128 -26.69 9.26 29.66
CA ASP A 128 -26.14 9.21 31.02
C ASP A 128 -25.63 7.81 31.35
N ILE A 129 -24.41 7.52 30.92
CA ILE A 129 -23.72 6.25 31.17
C ILE A 129 -22.72 6.44 32.30
N SER A 130 -22.51 5.39 33.11
CA SER A 130 -21.49 5.40 34.15
C SER A 130 -20.10 5.70 33.59
N VAL A 131 -19.31 6.44 34.37
CA VAL A 131 -17.94 6.86 34.00
C VAL A 131 -17.07 5.67 33.61
N PHE A 132 -17.21 4.56 34.34
CA PHE A 132 -16.49 3.32 34.07
C PHE A 132 -16.80 2.73 32.69
N ARG A 133 -18.08 2.64 32.31
CA ARG A 133 -18.48 2.09 31.01
C ARG A 133 -18.01 2.96 29.85
N LYS A 134 -18.02 4.29 30.02
CA LYS A 134 -17.45 5.23 29.05
C LYS A 134 -15.95 5.02 28.89
N TRP A 135 -15.21 4.84 29.99
CA TRP A 135 -13.78 4.56 29.97
C TRP A 135 -13.46 3.24 29.26
N CYS A 136 -14.19 2.15 29.55
CA CYS A 136 -14.02 0.87 28.85
C CYS A 136 -14.23 1.01 27.34
N LEU A 137 -15.29 1.70 26.91
CA LEU A 137 -15.62 1.86 25.51
C LEU A 137 -14.60 2.74 24.77
N ASP A 138 -14.11 3.79 25.42
CA ASP A 138 -13.08 4.69 24.88
C ASP A 138 -11.74 3.95 24.66
N LYS A 139 -11.33 3.12 25.63
CA LYS A 139 -10.13 2.30 25.51
C LYS A 139 -10.28 1.20 24.46
N TYR A 140 -11.42 0.53 24.43
CA TYR A 140 -11.69 -0.53 23.45
C TYR A 140 -11.70 0.02 22.01
N SER A 141 -12.27 1.21 21.81
CA SER A 141 -12.36 1.84 20.49
C SER A 141 -11.04 2.47 20.02
N SER A 142 -9.99 2.43 20.85
CA SER A 142 -8.70 3.01 20.49
C SER A 142 -7.98 2.16 19.42
N PRO A 143 -7.35 2.78 18.41
CA PRO A 143 -6.63 2.04 17.37
C PRO A 143 -5.43 1.28 17.93
N GLN A 144 -4.84 1.75 19.03
CA GLN A 144 -3.73 1.09 19.71
C GLN A 144 -4.16 -0.26 20.30
N PHE A 145 -5.33 -0.31 20.94
CA PHE A 145 -5.86 -1.55 21.50
C PHE A 145 -6.15 -2.59 20.41
N ALA A 146 -6.71 -2.14 19.27
CA ALA A 146 -6.95 -2.98 18.11
C ALA A 146 -5.67 -3.63 17.57
N VAL A 147 -4.57 -2.87 17.46
CA VAL A 147 -3.26 -3.38 17.01
C VAL A 147 -2.69 -4.40 18.01
N ILE A 148 -2.74 -4.11 19.31
CA ILE A 148 -2.27 -5.04 20.35
C ILE A 148 -3.03 -6.36 20.28
N PHE A 149 -4.36 -6.29 20.16
CA PHE A 149 -5.20 -7.48 20.06
C PHE A 149 -4.90 -8.31 18.80
N PHE A 150 -4.65 -7.65 17.68
CA PHE A 150 -4.22 -8.32 16.45
C PHE A 150 -2.91 -9.09 16.63
N TRP A 151 -1.91 -8.51 17.31
CA TRP A 151 -0.65 -9.20 17.59
C TRP A 151 -0.82 -10.38 18.55
N ILE A 152 -1.66 -10.26 19.58
CA ILE A 152 -1.96 -11.36 20.50
C ILE A 152 -2.64 -12.51 19.74
N LEU A 153 -3.58 -12.20 18.86
CA LEU A 153 -4.20 -13.17 17.97
C LEU A 153 -3.15 -13.87 17.09
N LEU A 154 -2.25 -13.10 16.45
CA LEU A 154 -1.18 -13.67 15.63
C LEU A 154 -0.25 -14.58 16.44
N LEU A 155 0.14 -14.16 17.65
CA LEU A 155 0.98 -14.95 18.54
C LEU A 155 0.31 -16.25 19.00
N ASN A 156 -1.02 -16.28 19.08
CA ASN A 156 -1.77 -17.50 19.40
C ASN A 156 -1.66 -18.59 18.31
N ILE A 157 -1.18 -18.26 17.11
CA ILE A 157 -0.87 -19.27 16.08
C ILE A 157 0.32 -20.14 16.52
N VAL A 158 1.29 -19.57 17.24
CA VAL A 158 2.52 -20.25 17.64
C VAL A 158 2.24 -21.49 18.51
N PRO A 159 1.50 -21.42 19.63
CA PRO A 159 1.24 -22.60 20.45
C PRO A 159 0.40 -23.65 19.72
N ILE A 160 -0.57 -23.24 18.89
CA ILE A 160 -1.40 -24.17 18.09
C ILE A 160 -0.54 -24.94 17.07
N VAL A 161 0.38 -24.25 16.39
CA VAL A 161 1.32 -24.90 15.48
C VAL A 161 2.29 -25.78 16.27
N GLY A 162 2.73 -25.34 17.45
CA GLY A 162 3.54 -26.11 18.38
C GLY A 162 2.91 -27.46 18.74
N GLU A 163 1.68 -27.45 19.26
CA GLU A 163 0.88 -28.66 19.52
C GLU A 163 0.81 -29.56 18.30
N PHE A 164 0.48 -29.00 17.13
CA PHE A 164 0.38 -29.77 15.90
C PHE A 164 1.71 -30.45 15.53
N THR A 165 2.83 -29.73 15.66
CA THR A 165 4.15 -30.27 15.36
C THR A 165 4.54 -31.39 16.32
N VAL A 166 4.26 -31.22 17.61
CA VAL A 166 4.56 -32.22 18.65
C VAL A 166 3.76 -33.51 18.40
N LEU A 167 2.48 -33.42 18.04
CA LEU A 167 1.65 -34.57 17.69
C LEU A 167 2.13 -35.32 16.44
N ILE A 168 2.59 -34.59 15.42
CA ILE A 168 3.14 -35.21 14.20
C ILE A 168 4.45 -35.94 14.52
N LEU A 169 5.35 -35.30 15.27
CA LEU A 169 6.65 -35.86 15.61
C LEU A 169 6.52 -37.13 16.46
N GLU A 170 5.57 -37.16 17.38
CA GLU A 170 5.25 -38.34 18.17
C GLU A 170 4.70 -39.47 17.29
N LYS A 171 3.74 -39.19 16.41
CA LYS A 171 3.19 -40.18 15.48
C LYS A 171 4.28 -40.81 14.59
N LEU A 172 5.29 -40.03 14.21
CA LEU A 172 6.44 -40.48 13.45
C LEU A 172 7.53 -41.16 14.30
N HIS A 173 7.32 -41.36 15.60
CA HIS A 173 8.24 -41.99 16.56
C HIS A 173 9.62 -41.31 16.64
N PHE A 174 9.69 -39.99 16.37
CA PHE A 174 10.95 -39.23 16.45
C PHE A 174 11.27 -38.70 17.86
N HIS A 175 10.33 -38.75 18.81
CA HIS A 175 10.52 -38.24 20.17
C HIS A 175 10.40 -39.33 21.22
N SER A 176 11.24 -39.23 22.26
CA SER A 176 11.07 -39.98 23.50
C SER A 176 9.88 -39.43 24.28
N GLU A 177 9.09 -40.30 24.92
CA GLU A 177 7.89 -39.95 25.69
C GLU A 177 8.13 -38.78 26.67
N GLU A 178 9.27 -38.78 27.39
CA GLU A 178 9.60 -37.72 28.36
C GLU A 178 9.79 -36.32 27.73
N LYS A 179 10.24 -36.25 26.47
CA LYS A 179 10.39 -34.96 25.76
C LYS A 179 9.04 -34.45 25.26
N PHE A 180 8.21 -35.37 24.77
CA PHE A 180 6.86 -35.07 24.33
C PHE A 180 6.03 -34.45 25.46
N GLU A 181 6.05 -35.04 26.66
CA GLU A 181 5.30 -34.53 27.82
C GLU A 181 5.71 -33.10 28.19
N LYS A 182 7.02 -32.82 28.22
CA LYS A 182 7.54 -31.48 28.56
C LYS A 182 7.16 -30.43 27.51
N GLU A 183 7.27 -30.76 26.24
CA GLU A 183 6.92 -29.84 25.14
C GLU A 183 5.42 -29.61 25.06
N PHE A 184 4.61 -30.66 25.23
CA PHE A 184 3.14 -30.55 25.27
C PHE A 184 2.67 -29.65 26.42
N VAL A 185 3.15 -29.89 27.64
CA VAL A 185 2.82 -29.05 28.82
C VAL A 185 3.28 -27.60 28.62
N LEU A 186 4.42 -27.37 27.96
CA LEU A 186 4.90 -26.02 27.65
C LEU A 186 3.95 -25.28 26.71
N PHE A 187 3.49 -25.93 25.63
CA PHE A 187 2.55 -25.29 24.70
C PHE A 187 1.19 -25.05 25.34
N GLU A 188 0.70 -25.96 26.19
CA GLU A 188 -0.54 -25.72 26.94
C GLU A 188 -0.39 -24.58 27.96
N ALA A 189 0.75 -24.46 28.63
CA ALA A 189 1.02 -23.31 29.50
C ALA A 189 1.03 -21.99 28.72
N LEU A 190 1.56 -21.99 27.48
CA LEU A 190 1.56 -20.81 26.61
C LEU A 190 0.15 -20.43 26.15
N ASN A 191 -0.77 -21.38 26.00
CA ASN A 191 -2.18 -21.13 25.62
C ASN A 191 -2.98 -20.35 26.68
N VAL A 192 -2.56 -20.39 27.95
CA VAL A 192 -3.23 -19.68 29.03
C VAL A 192 -3.21 -18.17 28.80
N ILE A 193 -2.11 -17.63 28.26
CA ILE A 193 -1.93 -16.20 27.99
C ILE A 193 -3.00 -15.66 27.02
N PRO A 194 -3.15 -16.17 25.79
CA PRO A 194 -4.18 -15.71 24.87
C PRO A 194 -5.59 -15.95 25.41
N MET A 195 -5.83 -17.04 26.16
CA MET A 195 -7.12 -17.30 26.81
C MET A 195 -7.50 -16.19 27.79
N ILE A 196 -6.59 -15.78 28.68
CA ILE A 196 -6.81 -14.67 29.63
C ILE A 196 -7.13 -13.38 28.86
N TRP A 197 -6.39 -13.10 27.79
CA TRP A 197 -6.64 -11.93 26.94
C TRP A 197 -8.01 -11.98 26.25
N TYR A 198 -8.47 -13.16 25.83
CA TYR A 198 -9.79 -13.34 25.23
C TYR A 198 -10.93 -13.15 26.23
N ALA A 199 -10.76 -13.66 27.44
CA ALA A 199 -11.69 -13.42 28.53
C ALA A 199 -11.75 -11.92 28.88
N PHE A 200 -10.58 -11.27 28.96
CA PHE A 200 -10.45 -9.84 29.21
C PHE A 200 -11.11 -9.00 28.11
N ASP A 201 -10.84 -9.28 26.84
CA ASP A 201 -11.43 -8.61 25.67
C ASP A 201 -12.96 -8.70 25.70
N THR A 202 -13.49 -9.91 25.89
CA THR A 202 -14.92 -10.17 25.98
C THR A 202 -15.55 -9.43 27.18
N PHE A 203 -14.86 -9.43 28.33
CA PHE A 203 -15.30 -8.73 29.52
C PHE A 203 -15.36 -7.21 29.31
N PHE A 204 -14.31 -6.60 28.74
CA PHE A 204 -14.27 -5.17 28.45
C PHE A 204 -15.36 -4.76 27.47
N LEU A 205 -15.64 -5.60 26.48
CA LEU A 205 -16.68 -5.35 25.49
C LEU A 205 -18.09 -5.44 26.12
N ILE A 206 -18.33 -6.44 26.97
CA ILE A 206 -19.59 -6.56 27.74
C ILE A 206 -19.75 -5.40 28.73
N ALA A 207 -18.68 -5.01 29.43
CA ALA A 207 -18.69 -3.88 30.36
C ALA A 207 -18.95 -2.54 29.64
N GLY A 208 -18.37 -2.36 28.44
CA GLY A 208 -18.51 -1.17 27.60
C GLY A 208 -19.86 -1.05 26.90
N LEU A 209 -20.39 -2.14 26.33
CA LEU A 209 -21.65 -2.15 25.58
C LEU A 209 -22.87 -2.52 26.44
N GLY A 210 -22.68 -3.17 27.58
CA GLY A 210 -23.74 -3.80 28.35
C GLY A 210 -24.29 -5.07 27.69
N CYS A 211 -24.83 -5.99 28.49
CA CYS A 211 -25.27 -7.32 28.01
C CYS A 211 -26.29 -7.24 26.86
N GLY A 212 -27.27 -6.33 26.94
CA GLY A 212 -28.33 -6.23 25.93
C GLY A 212 -27.82 -5.84 24.54
N GLN A 213 -26.88 -4.89 24.45
CA GLN A 213 -26.31 -4.47 23.16
C GLN A 213 -25.24 -5.44 22.68
N PHE A 214 -24.46 -6.03 23.60
CA PHE A 214 -23.45 -7.02 23.28
C PHE A 214 -24.06 -8.21 22.51
N PHE A 215 -25.15 -8.78 23.02
CA PHE A 215 -25.84 -9.91 22.40
C PHE A 215 -26.77 -9.51 21.25
N HIS A 216 -26.82 -8.24 20.81
CA HIS A 216 -27.57 -7.88 19.62
C HIS A 216 -26.80 -8.26 18.35
N TYR A 217 -25.47 -8.08 18.36
CA TYR A 217 -24.62 -8.30 17.20
C TYR A 217 -24.19 -9.77 17.06
N HIS A 218 -24.34 -10.35 15.86
CA HIS A 218 -24.01 -11.76 15.63
C HIS A 218 -22.52 -12.08 15.82
N GLY A 219 -21.62 -11.18 15.42
CA GLY A 219 -20.18 -11.39 15.62
C GLY A 219 -19.80 -11.53 17.11
N ASN A 220 -20.37 -10.67 17.96
CA ASN A 220 -20.11 -10.70 19.40
C ASN A 220 -20.64 -11.98 20.06
N LYS A 221 -21.76 -12.53 19.57
CA LYS A 221 -22.28 -13.82 20.05
C LYS A 221 -21.30 -14.95 19.75
N ILE A 222 -20.76 -14.99 18.53
CA ILE A 222 -19.81 -16.02 18.13
C ILE A 222 -18.51 -15.86 18.95
N ASP A 223 -17.99 -14.64 19.08
CA ASP A 223 -16.80 -14.36 19.90
C ASP A 223 -17.00 -14.79 21.36
N PHE A 224 -18.19 -14.57 21.93
CA PHE A 224 -18.54 -15.02 23.28
C PHE A 224 -18.54 -16.55 23.40
N ILE A 225 -19.15 -17.26 22.44
CA ILE A 225 -19.16 -18.73 22.41
C ILE A 225 -17.73 -19.26 22.33
N VAL A 226 -16.89 -18.68 21.47
CA VAL A 226 -15.49 -19.07 21.33
C VAL A 226 -14.71 -18.82 22.63
N THR A 227 -14.94 -17.70 23.32
CA THR A 227 -14.34 -17.45 24.64
C THR A 227 -14.80 -18.49 25.67
N ILE A 228 -16.09 -18.88 25.69
CA ILE A 228 -16.57 -19.95 26.58
C ILE A 228 -15.87 -21.27 26.27
N VAL A 229 -15.79 -21.66 24.99
CA VAL A 229 -15.10 -22.89 24.58
C VAL A 229 -13.64 -22.86 25.01
N ALA A 230 -12.95 -21.72 24.90
CA ALA A 230 -11.57 -21.58 25.34
C ALA A 230 -11.41 -21.73 26.87
N VAL A 231 -12.35 -21.20 27.66
CA VAL A 231 -12.35 -21.35 29.12
C VAL A 231 -12.65 -22.79 29.53
N VAL A 232 -13.63 -23.44 28.89
CA VAL A 232 -13.95 -24.85 29.13
C VAL A 232 -12.77 -25.73 28.78
N GLN A 233 -12.13 -25.47 27.63
CA GLN A 233 -10.91 -26.17 27.21
C GLN A 233 -9.83 -26.06 28.28
N PHE A 234 -9.52 -24.85 28.76
CA PHE A 234 -8.53 -24.65 29.81
C PHE A 234 -8.85 -25.43 31.09
N ILE A 235 -10.12 -25.50 31.51
CA ILE A 235 -10.53 -26.30 32.67
C ILE A 235 -10.25 -27.79 32.42
N ILE A 236 -10.57 -28.28 31.22
CA ILE A 236 -10.28 -29.67 30.82
C ILE A 236 -8.77 -29.91 30.83
N ASP A 237 -7.97 -29.01 30.26
CA ASP A 237 -6.50 -29.12 30.21
C ASP A 237 -5.92 -29.25 31.63
N VAL A 238 -6.35 -28.39 32.56
CA VAL A 238 -5.93 -28.44 33.97
C VAL A 238 -6.32 -29.77 34.63
N VAL A 239 -7.54 -30.26 34.40
CA VAL A 239 -8.01 -31.53 34.97
C VAL A 239 -7.23 -32.71 34.39
N VAL A 240 -6.98 -32.73 33.08
CA VAL A 240 -6.25 -33.81 32.40
C VAL A 240 -4.79 -33.84 32.86
N ILE A 241 -4.12 -32.70 32.91
CA ILE A 241 -2.73 -32.59 33.40
C ILE A 241 -2.64 -33.02 34.87
N ALA A 242 -3.62 -32.67 35.70
CA ALA A 242 -3.63 -33.05 37.11
C ALA A 242 -3.95 -34.53 37.34
N ALA A 243 -4.84 -35.12 36.52
CA ALA A 243 -5.29 -36.50 36.68
C ALA A 243 -4.33 -37.53 36.07
N PHE A 244 -3.61 -37.18 35.00
CA PHE A 244 -2.78 -38.10 34.23
C PHE A 244 -1.36 -37.57 34.00
N PRO A 245 -0.53 -37.46 35.06
CA PRO A 245 0.77 -36.80 34.96
C PRO A 245 1.81 -37.52 34.08
N THR A 246 1.66 -38.82 33.83
CA THR A 246 2.70 -39.64 33.15
C THR A 246 2.16 -40.61 32.09
N ASN A 247 0.87 -40.56 31.76
CA ASN A 247 0.25 -41.49 30.79
C ASN A 247 -1.03 -40.86 30.23
N TYR A 248 -0.89 -40.12 29.13
CA TYR A 248 -2.02 -39.52 28.42
C TYR A 248 -2.59 -40.50 27.39
N ASP A 249 -3.90 -40.71 27.40
CA ASP A 249 -4.57 -41.43 26.32
C ASP A 249 -4.57 -40.56 25.06
N PHE A 250 -4.05 -41.11 23.95
CA PHE A 250 -4.05 -40.46 22.64
C PHE A 250 -5.43 -39.95 22.23
N ALA A 251 -6.51 -40.66 22.57
CA ALA A 251 -7.87 -40.23 22.25
C ALA A 251 -8.21 -38.87 22.89
N ILE A 252 -7.75 -38.65 24.13
CA ILE A 252 -7.95 -37.38 24.85
C ILE A 252 -7.15 -36.28 24.17
N ILE A 253 -5.89 -36.55 23.82
CA ILE A 253 -5.02 -35.58 23.14
C ILE A 253 -5.62 -35.12 21.81
N TYR A 254 -6.16 -36.03 20.98
CA TYR A 254 -6.83 -35.66 19.73
C TYR A 254 -8.06 -34.77 19.95
N VAL A 255 -8.80 -34.99 21.03
CA VAL A 255 -9.95 -34.16 21.39
C VAL A 255 -9.50 -32.77 21.83
N LEU A 256 -8.44 -32.65 22.64
CA LEU A 256 -7.86 -31.36 23.03
C LEU A 256 -7.37 -30.60 21.80
N PHE A 257 -6.67 -31.27 20.88
CA PHE A 257 -6.22 -30.69 19.62
C PHE A 257 -7.39 -30.20 18.74
N ALA A 258 -8.46 -30.98 18.62
CA ALA A 258 -9.65 -30.58 17.89
C ALA A 258 -10.29 -29.31 18.49
N MET A 259 -10.28 -29.19 19.83
CA MET A 259 -10.73 -27.98 20.52
C MET A 259 -9.76 -26.80 20.33
N SER A 260 -8.45 -27.02 20.27
CA SER A 260 -7.46 -26.00 19.89
C SER A 260 -7.71 -25.47 18.47
N CYS A 261 -8.14 -26.31 17.53
CA CYS A 261 -8.51 -25.88 16.17
C CYS A 261 -9.74 -24.94 16.14
N VAL A 262 -10.67 -25.05 17.11
CA VAL A 262 -11.78 -24.08 17.26
C VAL A 262 -11.24 -22.69 17.57
N ARG A 263 -10.06 -22.56 18.21
CA ARG A 263 -9.42 -21.25 18.44
C ARG A 263 -8.97 -20.59 17.14
N LEU A 264 -8.59 -21.37 16.11
CA LEU A 264 -8.27 -20.85 14.77
C LEU A 264 -9.50 -20.24 14.07
N LEU A 265 -10.71 -20.72 14.41
CA LEU A 265 -11.94 -20.10 13.93
C LEU A 265 -12.01 -18.64 14.38
N ARG A 266 -11.51 -18.30 15.57
CA ARG A 266 -11.43 -16.90 16.04
C ARG A 266 -10.54 -16.04 15.16
N LEU A 267 -9.43 -16.57 14.66
CA LEU A 267 -8.56 -15.84 13.73
C LEU A 267 -9.29 -15.57 12.43
N PHE A 268 -9.95 -16.59 11.89
CA PHE A 268 -10.74 -16.46 10.68
C PHE A 268 -11.89 -15.45 10.83
N LEU A 269 -12.60 -15.51 11.96
CA LEU A 269 -13.66 -14.58 12.31
C LEU A 269 -13.12 -13.17 12.56
N SER A 270 -11.95 -13.05 13.19
CA SER A 270 -11.31 -11.75 13.45
C SER A 270 -10.88 -11.08 12.15
N ILE A 271 -10.30 -11.85 11.23
CA ILE A 271 -9.93 -11.36 9.90
C ILE A 271 -11.18 -10.97 9.09
N SER A 272 -12.25 -11.77 9.18
CA SER A 272 -13.46 -11.57 8.37
C SER A 272 -14.40 -10.50 8.91
N PHE A 273 -14.49 -10.35 10.23
CA PHE A 273 -15.53 -9.57 10.89
C PHE A 273 -15.01 -8.52 11.85
N HIS A 274 -13.71 -8.47 12.18
CA HIS A 274 -13.20 -7.60 13.25
C HIS A 274 -12.58 -6.29 12.75
N SER A 275 -12.95 -5.18 13.40
CA SER A 275 -12.53 -3.81 13.07
C SER A 275 -11.01 -3.64 13.13
N SER A 276 -10.32 -4.43 13.95
CA SER A 276 -8.85 -4.35 14.07
C SER A 276 -8.16 -4.74 12.76
N PHE A 277 -8.70 -5.72 12.03
CA PHE A 277 -8.21 -6.02 10.70
C PHE A 277 -8.46 -4.83 9.77
N CYS A 278 -9.63 -4.18 9.83
CA CYS A 278 -9.90 -2.98 9.03
C CYS A 278 -8.91 -1.84 9.29
N VAL A 279 -8.44 -1.63 10.54
CA VAL A 279 -7.47 -0.57 10.86
C VAL A 279 -6.10 -0.87 10.29
N VAL A 280 -5.58 -2.09 10.53
CA VAL A 280 -4.29 -2.51 9.97
C VAL A 280 -4.35 -2.55 8.44
N PHE A 281 -5.47 -3.03 7.91
CA PHE A 281 -5.72 -3.06 6.49
C PHE A 281 -5.85 -1.66 5.90
N ALA A 282 -6.48 -0.70 6.59
CA ALA A 282 -6.56 0.69 6.17
C ALA A 282 -5.16 1.33 6.14
N PHE A 283 -4.30 1.03 7.11
CA PHE A 283 -2.92 1.49 7.11
C PHE A 283 -2.13 0.93 5.91
N ILE A 284 -2.22 -0.38 5.67
CA ILE A 284 -1.59 -1.02 4.49
C ILE A 284 -2.19 -0.44 3.20
N THR A 285 -3.49 -0.17 3.19
CA THR A 285 -4.19 0.42 2.05
C THR A 285 -3.72 1.83 1.77
N ASP A 286 -3.52 2.65 2.80
CA ASP A 286 -3.05 4.02 2.66
C ASP A 286 -1.63 4.04 2.11
N GLU A 287 -0.75 3.17 2.60
CA GLU A 287 0.61 3.02 2.06
C GLU A 287 0.61 2.52 0.61
N VAL A 288 -0.16 1.47 0.29
CA VAL A 288 -0.28 0.96 -1.08
C VAL A 288 -0.86 2.02 -2.00
N SER A 289 -1.88 2.75 -1.55
CA SER A 289 -2.51 3.84 -2.33
C SER A 289 -1.53 4.98 -2.52
N SER A 290 -0.75 5.36 -1.50
CA SER A 290 0.30 6.38 -1.57
C SER A 290 1.37 6.04 -2.60
N VAL A 291 1.78 4.76 -2.69
CA VAL A 291 2.72 4.27 -3.71
C VAL A 291 2.12 4.33 -5.11
N ILE A 292 0.85 3.94 -5.26
CA ILE A 292 0.15 3.97 -6.54
C ILE A 292 -0.07 5.42 -7.03
N TYR A 293 -0.55 6.31 -6.15
CA TYR A 293 -0.73 7.73 -6.46
C TYR A 293 0.58 8.41 -6.82
N ASN A 294 1.68 8.01 -6.17
CA ASN A 294 3.02 8.44 -6.58
C ASN A 294 3.37 8.08 -8.00
N ALA A 295 3.27 6.79 -8.33
CA ALA A 295 3.62 6.31 -9.66
C ALA A 295 2.77 7.01 -10.73
N TYR A 296 1.49 7.26 -10.41
CA TYR A 296 0.57 8.00 -11.26
C TYR A 296 0.96 9.47 -11.44
N ASP A 297 1.14 10.23 -10.36
CA ASP A 297 1.57 11.63 -10.39
C ASP A 297 2.90 11.79 -11.11
N PHE A 298 3.81 10.85 -10.88
CA PHE A 298 5.10 10.78 -11.53
C PHE A 298 4.96 10.63 -13.05
N GLY A 299 4.13 9.68 -13.48
CA GLY A 299 3.90 9.43 -14.90
C GLY A 299 3.21 10.58 -15.61
N ILE A 300 2.18 11.17 -15.01
CA ILE A 300 1.51 12.35 -15.57
C ILE A 300 2.47 13.54 -15.64
N GLY A 301 3.24 13.77 -14.59
CA GLY A 301 4.24 14.85 -14.55
C GLY A 301 5.25 14.73 -15.69
N PHE A 302 5.76 13.51 -15.91
CA PHE A 302 6.71 13.20 -16.96
C PHE A 302 6.10 13.32 -18.37
N ILE A 303 4.90 12.78 -18.61
CA ILE A 303 4.20 12.87 -19.90
C ILE A 303 3.95 14.34 -20.26
N THR A 304 3.31 15.08 -19.35
CA THR A 304 2.95 16.49 -19.56
C THR A 304 4.19 17.36 -19.81
N ALA A 305 5.31 17.04 -19.17
CA ALA A 305 6.56 17.74 -19.40
C ALA A 305 7.14 17.44 -20.80
N ASN A 306 7.12 16.17 -21.25
CA ASN A 306 7.55 15.82 -22.60
C ASN A 306 6.62 16.43 -23.67
N GLU A 307 5.31 16.44 -23.48
CA GLU A 307 4.36 17.05 -24.41
C GLU A 307 4.62 18.56 -24.59
N LYS A 308 4.87 19.28 -23.50
CA LYS A 308 5.22 20.71 -23.58
C LYS A 308 6.57 20.96 -24.23
N VAL A 309 7.54 20.06 -24.05
CA VAL A 309 8.83 20.12 -24.76
C VAL A 309 8.61 19.89 -26.25
N ALA A 310 7.85 18.86 -26.64
CA ALA A 310 7.53 18.57 -28.05
C ALA A 310 6.85 19.78 -28.73
N GLN A 311 5.82 20.36 -28.11
CA GLN A 311 5.10 21.52 -28.63
C GLN A 311 5.96 22.79 -28.77
N LYS A 312 7.04 22.89 -28.01
CA LYS A 312 7.90 24.08 -27.97
C LYS A 312 9.29 23.83 -28.58
N ALA A 313 9.57 22.64 -29.11
CA ALA A 313 10.90 22.26 -29.56
C ALA A 313 11.47 23.26 -30.58
N THR A 314 10.67 23.60 -31.60
CA THR A 314 11.00 24.58 -32.65
C THR A 314 11.14 26.02 -32.16
N LYS A 315 10.65 26.33 -30.95
CA LYS A 315 10.78 27.67 -30.32
C LYS A 315 11.94 27.76 -29.34
N ILE A 316 12.40 26.63 -28.83
CA ILE A 316 13.46 26.54 -27.81
C ILE A 316 14.83 26.33 -28.48
N ILE A 317 14.83 25.63 -29.62
CA ILE A 317 16.02 25.20 -30.34
C ILE A 317 16.11 25.97 -31.65
N ASP A 318 17.25 26.61 -31.86
CA ASP A 318 17.51 27.43 -33.05
C ASP A 318 17.95 26.57 -34.26
N TYR A 319 18.48 25.37 -34.02
CA TYR A 319 18.91 24.42 -35.06
C TYR A 319 17.82 23.40 -35.40
N GLU A 320 17.20 23.55 -36.57
CA GLU A 320 16.02 22.78 -37.00
C GLU A 320 16.18 21.25 -36.90
N PRO A 321 17.30 20.62 -37.33
CA PRO A 321 17.48 19.17 -37.19
C PRO A 321 17.50 18.69 -35.72
N SER A 322 18.04 19.50 -34.81
CA SER A 322 17.99 19.21 -33.37
C SER A 322 16.58 19.36 -32.82
N ALA A 323 15.80 20.33 -33.31
CA ALA A 323 14.42 20.54 -32.90
C ALA A 323 13.54 19.32 -33.26
N ASP A 324 13.66 18.82 -34.49
CA ASP A 324 12.94 17.62 -34.96
C ASP A 324 13.33 16.36 -34.17
N MET A 325 14.64 16.18 -33.92
CA MET A 325 15.14 15.06 -33.13
C MET A 325 14.60 15.09 -31.68
N VAL A 326 14.54 16.27 -31.08
CA VAL A 326 14.01 16.47 -29.72
C VAL A 326 12.51 16.21 -29.68
N GLN A 327 11.76 16.72 -30.66
CA GLN A 327 10.32 16.49 -30.76
C GLN A 327 10.04 14.98 -30.88
N TYR A 328 10.72 14.29 -31.79
CA TYR A 328 10.59 12.84 -31.97
C TYR A 328 10.90 12.07 -30.68
N ARG A 329 11.95 12.45 -29.94
CA ARG A 329 12.30 11.81 -28.65
C ARG A 329 11.23 12.05 -27.58
N ALA A 330 10.72 13.27 -27.47
CA ALA A 330 9.68 13.62 -26.51
C ALA A 330 8.39 12.83 -26.79
N GLU A 331 7.96 12.75 -28.05
CA GLU A 331 6.80 11.96 -28.48
C GLU A 331 7.01 10.46 -28.22
N ARG A 332 8.21 9.93 -28.52
CA ARG A 332 8.58 8.54 -28.23
C ARG A 332 8.54 8.22 -26.73
N ASN A 333 9.00 9.15 -25.89
CA ASN A 333 8.93 9.03 -24.44
C ASN A 333 7.47 8.93 -23.96
N VAL A 334 6.59 9.82 -24.46
CA VAL A 334 5.15 9.79 -24.15
C VAL A 334 4.54 8.44 -24.56
N ALA A 335 4.79 7.98 -25.79
CA ALA A 335 4.28 6.71 -26.29
C ALA A 335 4.74 5.52 -25.43
N ARG A 336 6.01 5.52 -24.99
CA ARG A 336 6.55 4.47 -24.11
C ARG A 336 5.93 4.47 -22.73
N VAL A 337 5.72 5.64 -22.11
CA VAL A 337 5.05 5.71 -20.81
C VAL A 337 3.61 5.25 -20.95
N ASN A 338 2.89 5.61 -22.01
CA ASN A 338 1.53 5.13 -22.25
C ASN A 338 1.44 3.61 -22.41
N ASN A 339 2.42 2.99 -23.05
CA ASN A 339 2.50 1.53 -23.14
C ASN A 339 2.82 0.88 -21.78
N LEU A 340 3.67 1.50 -20.97
CA LEU A 340 3.98 1.03 -19.61
C LEU A 340 2.79 1.21 -18.66
N SER A 341 2.12 2.35 -18.72
CA SER A 341 0.96 2.68 -17.89
C SER A 341 -0.27 1.85 -18.27
N MET A 342 -0.46 1.46 -19.54
CA MET A 342 -1.48 0.46 -19.89
C MET A 342 -1.23 -0.90 -19.23
N ILE A 343 0.03 -1.23 -18.88
CA ILE A 343 0.41 -2.49 -18.23
C ILE A 343 0.35 -2.38 -16.70
N THR A 344 0.75 -1.25 -16.10
CA THR A 344 0.81 -1.05 -14.63
C THR A 344 -0.36 -0.28 -14.03
N LEU A 345 -1.04 0.53 -14.83
CA LEU A 345 -2.14 1.43 -14.47
C LEU A 345 -3.32 1.20 -15.43
N LYS A 346 -3.81 -0.05 -15.52
CA LYS A 346 -5.19 -0.25 -15.99
C LYS A 346 -6.05 0.71 -15.16
N PRO A 347 -6.77 1.65 -15.80
CA PRO A 347 -7.23 2.87 -15.15
C PRO A 347 -7.93 2.49 -13.86
N ILE A 348 -7.44 3.07 -12.77
CA ILE A 348 -8.18 3.13 -11.53
C ILE A 348 -9.37 4.01 -11.85
N THR A 349 -10.44 3.39 -12.35
CA THR A 349 -11.77 3.97 -12.52
C THR A 349 -12.37 4.23 -11.14
N CYS A 350 -11.69 5.06 -10.35
CA CYS A 350 -12.28 5.79 -9.21
C CYS A 350 -12.65 7.22 -9.61
N ALA A 351 -12.07 7.76 -10.69
CA ALA A 351 -12.43 9.06 -11.23
C ALA A 351 -13.89 9.11 -11.73
N ASP A 352 -14.41 8.02 -12.29
CA ASP A 352 -15.82 7.91 -12.71
C ASP A 352 -16.80 7.92 -11.53
N THR A 353 -16.36 7.54 -10.33
CA THR A 353 -17.19 7.55 -9.13
C THR A 353 -17.22 8.95 -8.50
N ILE A 354 -16.11 9.69 -8.51
CA ILE A 354 -16.04 11.05 -7.96
C ILE A 354 -16.80 12.04 -8.86
N LEU A 355 -16.73 11.89 -10.19
CA LEU A 355 -17.49 12.72 -11.14
C LEU A 355 -19.00 12.39 -11.17
N LYS A 356 -19.41 11.20 -10.73
CA LYS A 356 -20.84 10.87 -10.58
C LYS A 356 -21.45 11.40 -9.28
N VAL A 357 -20.65 11.65 -8.25
CA VAL A 357 -21.13 12.29 -7.01
C VAL A 357 -21.29 13.79 -7.21
N SER A 358 -20.41 14.45 -7.97
CA SER A 358 -20.53 15.89 -8.26
C SER A 358 -21.59 16.27 -9.30
N ASN A 359 -22.18 15.30 -10.01
CA ASN A 359 -23.25 15.53 -10.99
C ASN A 359 -24.64 15.16 -10.44
N ASN A 360 -24.73 14.78 -9.16
CA ASN A 360 -25.98 14.44 -8.48
C ASN A 360 -26.30 15.37 -7.29
N ASP A 361 -25.59 16.49 -7.16
CA ASP A 361 -25.95 17.61 -6.27
C ASP A 361 -26.52 18.79 -7.08
#